data_AF-A0A4Y2SQC5-F1
#
_entry.id   AF-A0A4Y2SQC5-F1
#
_cell.length_a   1.000
_cell.length_b   1.000
_cell.length_c   1.000
_cell.angle_alpha   90.00
_cell.angle_beta   90.00
_cell.angle_gamma   90.00
#
_symmetry.space_group_name_H-M   'P 1'
#
loop_
_entity.id
_entity.type
_entity.pdbx_description
1 polymer ?
#
loop_
_entity_poly.entity_id
_entity_poly.type
_entity_poly.pdbx_seq_one_letter_code
_entity_poly.pdbx_strand_id
1 'polypeptide(L)'
;MLKLHEVLGLMVEVVSPKYRAPYYVGIGMAWLAGALHLPLIAWWLRDWMWMEAVIIVPSVLFLSIWWLLPESPRWLLAHGKTDEALKILSKAAKTNGLKISGIKLKEMVTSLKEPDENEKPKTRVLQLFKSELRLRTFVMWFIWTVTAFVYYGIVYNTNELAGDPFVNFAIYNLIDIPAALLTLTIIHYKGRRRPLATYLAWQGWLVYRYSFGEL
;
A
#
# COMPACT_ATOMS: atom_id res chain seq x y z
N MET A 1 0.55 5.90 19.11
CA MET A 1 1.55 5.22 18.27
C MET A 1 0.93 4.27 17.22
N LEU A 2 -0.26 3.70 17.44
CA LEU A 2 -0.90 2.78 16.46
C LEU A 2 -1.37 3.43 15.14
N LYS A 3 -1.83 4.68 15.11
CA LYS A 3 -2.40 5.23 13.86
C LYS A 3 -1.38 5.45 12.73
N LEU A 4 -0.07 5.46 13.02
CA LEU A 4 0.96 5.77 12.03
C LEU A 4 1.33 4.54 11.18
N HIS A 5 1.28 3.35 11.78
CA HIS A 5 1.56 2.10 11.07
C HIS A 5 0.38 1.67 10.17
N GLU A 6 -0.81 2.20 10.43
CA GLU A 6 -2.04 1.86 9.71
C GLU A 6 -2.49 2.91 8.69
N VAL A 7 -1.71 3.97 8.40
CA VAL A 7 -2.16 5.05 7.49
C VAL A 7 -2.65 4.48 6.14
N LEU A 8 -1.94 3.51 5.57
CA LEU A 8 -2.38 2.85 4.33
C LEU A 8 -3.69 2.06 4.53
N GLY A 9 -3.87 1.40 5.67
CA GLY A 9 -5.10 0.71 6.05
C GLY A 9 -6.27 1.68 6.22
N LEU A 10 -6.08 2.73 7.01
CA LEU A 10 -7.03 3.82 7.24
C LEU A 10 -7.53 4.40 5.91
N MET A 11 -6.61 4.70 5.01
CA MET A 11 -6.95 5.27 3.71
C MET A 11 -7.80 4.32 2.85
N VAL A 12 -7.50 3.02 2.85
CA VAL A 12 -8.29 2.01 2.12
C VAL A 12 -9.67 1.79 2.75
N GLU A 13 -9.76 1.94 4.06
CA GLU A 13 -11.02 1.77 4.81
C GLU A 13 -11.97 2.95 4.62
N VAL A 14 -11.43 4.17 4.54
CA VAL A 14 -12.23 5.40 4.36
C VAL A 14 -12.64 5.59 2.90
N VAL A 15 -11.91 5.01 1.95
CA VAL A 15 -12.22 5.11 0.51
C VAL A 15 -13.23 4.04 0.08
N SER A 16 -14.27 4.47 -0.63
CA SER A 16 -15.29 3.59 -1.21
C SER A 16 -14.66 2.55 -2.15
N PRO A 17 -15.17 1.31 -2.23
CA PRO A 17 -14.59 0.24 -3.04
C PRO A 17 -14.29 0.61 -4.50
N LYS A 18 -15.15 1.43 -5.12
CA LYS A 18 -14.98 1.94 -6.49
C LYS A 18 -13.68 2.72 -6.71
N TYR A 19 -13.19 3.42 -5.69
CA TYR A 19 -12.03 4.31 -5.79
C TYR A 19 -10.75 3.70 -5.19
N ARG A 20 -10.79 2.48 -4.66
CA ARG A 20 -9.61 1.85 -4.05
C ARG A 20 -8.49 1.61 -5.06
N ALA A 21 -8.81 1.11 -6.26
CA ALA A 21 -7.81 0.84 -7.29
C ALA A 21 -7.02 2.08 -7.73
N PRO A 22 -7.64 3.20 -8.16
CA PRO A 22 -6.89 4.41 -8.49
C PRO A 22 -6.16 5.01 -7.28
N TYR A 23 -6.70 4.85 -6.07
CA TYR A 23 -6.03 5.28 -4.85
C TYR A 23 -4.72 4.53 -4.59
N TYR A 24 -4.71 3.20 -4.74
CA TYR A 24 -3.48 2.40 -4.64
C TYR A 24 -2.44 2.79 -5.69
N VAL A 25 -2.88 3.11 -6.91
CA VAL A 25 -1.98 3.61 -7.95
C VAL A 25 -1.42 4.98 -7.56
N GLY A 26 -2.22 5.87 -6.99
CA GLY A 26 -1.76 7.15 -6.47
C GLY A 26 -0.66 7.01 -5.41
N ILE A 27 -0.81 6.06 -4.47
CA ILE A 27 0.25 5.74 -3.49
C ILE A 27 1.52 5.25 -4.21
N GLY A 28 1.37 4.36 -5.20
CA GLY A 28 2.50 3.89 -6.01
C GLY A 28 3.20 5.02 -6.75
N MET A 29 2.46 5.99 -7.29
CA MET A 29 3.04 7.15 -7.96
C MET A 29 3.78 8.08 -6.98
N ALA A 30 3.31 8.21 -5.73
CA ALA A 30 4.03 8.96 -4.71
C ALA A 30 5.37 8.29 -4.34
N TRP A 31 5.39 6.94 -4.28
CA TRP A 31 6.62 6.17 -4.12
C TRP A 31 7.59 6.41 -5.29
N LEU A 32 7.11 6.31 -6.53
CA LEU A 32 7.92 6.55 -7.73
C LEU A 32 8.44 7.99 -7.80
N ALA A 33 7.64 8.97 -7.40
CA ALA A 33 8.10 10.34 -7.28
C ALA A 33 9.28 10.42 -6.30
N GLY A 34 9.15 9.87 -5.09
CA GLY A 34 10.26 9.83 -4.12
C GLY A 34 11.52 9.16 -4.69
N ALA A 35 11.35 8.01 -5.35
CA ALA A 35 12.46 7.27 -5.94
C ALA A 35 13.16 8.04 -7.08
N LEU A 36 12.43 8.83 -7.88
CA LEU A 36 13.02 9.66 -8.93
C LEU A 36 13.70 10.94 -8.39
N HIS A 37 13.24 11.48 -7.26
CA HIS A 37 13.89 12.62 -6.62
C HIS A 37 15.18 12.22 -5.88
N LEU A 38 15.24 10.99 -5.36
CA LEU A 38 16.40 10.48 -4.63
C LEU A 38 17.74 10.60 -5.39
N PRO A 39 17.89 10.15 -6.65
CA PRO A 39 19.14 10.30 -7.39
C PRO A 39 19.48 11.78 -7.67
N LEU A 40 18.49 12.66 -7.80
CA LEU A 40 18.72 14.10 -7.98
C LEU A 40 19.29 14.74 -6.71
N ILE A 41 18.72 14.41 -5.55
CA ILE A 41 19.21 14.86 -4.24
C ILE A 41 20.62 14.30 -3.99
N ALA A 42 20.83 13.03 -4.31
CA ALA A 42 22.12 12.37 -4.15
C ALA A 42 23.21 12.99 -5.05
N TRP A 43 22.86 13.31 -6.30
CA TRP A 43 23.77 13.98 -7.23
C TRP A 43 24.16 15.39 -6.78
N TRP A 44 23.23 16.12 -6.15
CA TRP A 44 23.43 17.49 -5.69
C TRP A 44 24.22 17.57 -4.38
N LEU A 45 23.86 16.77 -3.37
CA LEU A 45 24.46 16.87 -2.02
C LEU A 45 25.72 16.02 -1.87
N ARG A 46 25.78 14.86 -2.54
CA ARG A 46 26.89 13.87 -2.54
C ARG A 46 27.36 13.34 -1.18
N ASP A 47 26.89 13.93 -0.09
CA ASP A 47 27.14 13.54 1.30
C ASP A 47 25.86 12.91 1.88
N TRP A 48 26.01 11.69 2.40
CA TRP A 48 24.91 10.88 2.89
C TRP A 48 24.19 11.52 4.09
N MET A 49 24.88 12.30 4.93
CA MET A 49 24.27 12.95 6.10
C MET A 49 23.33 14.07 5.67
N TRP A 50 23.76 14.88 4.69
CA TRP A 50 22.92 15.95 4.13
C TRP A 50 21.75 15.39 3.33
N MET A 51 21.94 14.28 2.61
CA MET A 51 20.84 13.56 1.97
C MET A 51 19.81 13.11 2.98
N GLU A 52 20.23 12.44 4.06
CA GLU A 52 19.34 11.95 5.11
C GLU A 52 18.60 13.11 5.78
N ALA A 53 19.29 14.22 6.06
CA ALA A 53 18.68 15.42 6.62
C ALA A 53 17.55 15.97 5.72
N VAL A 54 17.77 16.04 4.40
CA VAL A 54 16.75 16.51 3.45
C VAL A 54 15.56 15.55 3.36
N ILE A 55 15.78 14.24 3.44
CA ILE A 55 14.72 13.22 3.41
C ILE A 55 13.88 13.24 4.70
N ILE A 56 14.49 13.54 5.84
CA ILE A 56 13.79 13.62 7.13
C ILE A 56 12.83 14.81 7.18
N VAL A 57 13.17 15.96 6.56
CA VAL A 57 12.32 17.17 6.58
C VAL A 57 10.86 16.90 6.16
N PRO A 58 10.57 16.35 4.96
CA PRO A 58 9.20 16.03 4.57
C PRO A 58 8.59 14.96 5.47
N SER A 59 9.37 13.99 5.95
CA SER A 59 8.90 12.94 6.87
C SER A 59 8.39 13.52 8.19
N VAL A 60 9.10 14.49 8.76
CA VAL A 60 8.68 15.21 9.98
C VAL A 60 7.45 16.07 9.70
N LEU A 61 7.35 16.71 8.54
CA LEU A 61 6.13 17.42 8.13
C LEU A 61 4.94 16.45 8.03
N PHE A 62 5.13 15.23 7.52
CA PHE A 62 4.07 14.22 7.50
C PHE A 62 3.62 13.80 8.92
N LEU A 63 4.53 13.76 9.90
CA LEU A 63 4.15 13.52 11.30
C LEU A 63 3.21 14.60 11.85
N SER A 64 3.33 15.85 11.37
CA SER A 64 2.43 16.93 11.79
C SER A 64 0.99 16.74 11.30
N ILE A 65 0.78 16.00 10.21
CA ILE A 65 -0.54 15.71 9.63
C ILE A 65 -1.33 14.72 10.52
N TRP A 66 -0.68 14.08 11.49
CA TRP A 66 -1.31 13.21 12.49
C TRP A 66 -2.58 13.80 13.11
N TRP A 67 -2.54 15.09 13.45
CA TRP A 67 -3.66 15.77 14.12
C TRP A 67 -4.87 15.96 13.21
N LEU A 68 -4.68 15.92 11.90
CA LEU A 68 -5.75 16.06 10.91
C LEU A 68 -6.40 14.73 10.53
N LEU A 69 -5.72 13.60 10.77
CA LEU A 69 -6.20 12.29 10.30
C LEU A 69 -7.28 11.74 11.25
N PRO A 70 -8.50 11.46 10.74
CA PRO A 70 -9.53 10.81 11.54
C PRO A 70 -9.15 9.35 11.83
N GLU A 71 -9.67 8.81 12.93
CA GLU A 71 -9.55 7.39 13.24
C GLU A 71 -10.39 6.53 12.27
N SER A 72 -10.03 5.25 12.09
CA SER A 72 -10.84 4.34 11.28
C SER A 72 -12.26 4.21 11.86
N PRO A 73 -13.31 4.46 11.04
CA PRO A 73 -14.68 4.16 11.44
C PRO A 73 -14.88 2.68 11.80
N ARG A 74 -14.18 1.76 11.14
CA ARG A 74 -14.28 0.31 11.42
C ARG A 74 -13.66 -0.04 12.76
N TRP A 75 -12.47 0.48 13.05
CA TRP A 75 -11.82 0.28 14.35
C TRP A 75 -12.69 0.83 15.49
N LEU A 76 -13.25 2.03 15.31
CA LEU A 76 -14.16 2.64 16.29
C LEU A 76 -15.39 1.75 16.54
N LEU A 77 -16.00 1.20 15.49
CA LEU A 77 -17.14 0.28 15.63
C LEU A 77 -16.77 -1.02 16.34
N ALA A 78 -15.63 -1.62 15.99
CA ALA A 78 -15.12 -2.83 16.64
C ALA A 78 -14.80 -2.63 18.13
N HIS A 79 -14.51 -1.39 18.55
CA HIS A 79 -14.24 -1.02 19.95
C HIS A 79 -15.47 -0.41 20.65
N GLY A 80 -16.67 -0.54 20.08
CA GLY A 80 -17.91 -0.04 20.68
C GLY A 80 -18.08 1.49 20.66
N LYS A 81 -17.16 2.24 20.04
CA LYS A 81 -17.19 3.70 19.92
C LYS A 81 -18.08 4.17 18.77
N THR A 82 -19.35 3.80 18.79
CA THR A 82 -20.30 4.07 17.70
C THR A 82 -20.54 5.55 17.45
N ASP A 83 -20.58 6.37 18.49
CA ASP A 83 -20.88 7.80 18.35
C ASP A 83 -19.75 8.56 17.65
N GLU A 84 -18.50 8.20 17.92
CA GLU A 84 -17.33 8.74 17.22
C GLU A 84 -17.34 8.34 15.75
N ALA A 85 -17.64 7.07 15.45
CA ALA A 85 -17.74 6.58 14.07
C ALA A 85 -18.84 7.31 13.29
N LEU A 86 -20.01 7.55 13.92
CA LEU A 86 -21.12 8.29 13.32
C LEU A 86 -20.75 9.75 13.03
N LYS A 87 -20.00 10.41 13.91
CA LYS A 87 -19.51 11.78 13.66
C LYS A 87 -18.61 11.84 12.42
N ILE A 88 -17.67 10.91 12.29
CA ILE A 88 -16.75 10.85 11.15
C ILE A 88 -17.52 10.56 9.85
N LEU A 89 -18.39 9.55 9.85
CA LEU A 89 -19.17 9.16 8.68
C LEU A 89 -20.18 10.24 8.27
N SER A 90 -20.79 10.94 9.24
CA SER A 90 -21.69 12.07 8.95
C SER A 90 -20.95 13.24 8.32
N LYS A 91 -19.76 13.57 8.82
CA LYS A 91 -18.89 14.59 8.22
C LYS A 91 -18.52 14.21 6.78
N ALA A 92 -18.09 12.96 6.56
CA ALA A 92 -17.75 12.46 5.22
C ALA A 92 -18.95 12.50 4.27
N ALA A 93 -20.15 12.10 4.72
CA ALA A 93 -21.37 12.16 3.92
C ALA A 93 -21.71 13.61 3.51
N LYS A 94 -21.60 14.56 4.42
CA LYS A 94 -21.79 16.00 4.13
C LYS A 94 -20.78 16.52 3.12
N THR A 95 -19.50 16.21 3.30
CA THR A 95 -18.43 16.62 2.37
C THR A 95 -18.63 16.04 0.97
N ASN A 96 -19.15 14.80 0.89
CA ASN A 96 -19.47 14.14 -0.38
C ASN A 96 -20.83 14.55 -0.97
N GLY A 97 -21.54 15.52 -0.37
CA GLY A 97 -22.85 15.98 -0.84
C GLY A 97 -23.99 14.96 -0.67
N LEU A 98 -23.78 13.88 0.09
CA LEU A 98 -24.77 12.85 0.32
C LEU A 98 -25.78 13.31 1.37
N LYS A 99 -27.05 13.48 0.96
CA LYS A 99 -28.18 13.76 1.85
C LYS A 99 -28.68 12.47 2.50
N ILE A 100 -27.95 11.97 3.50
CA ILE A 100 -28.37 10.81 4.29
C ILE A 100 -28.95 11.34 5.61
N SER A 101 -30.17 10.91 5.95
CA SER A 101 -30.75 11.24 7.26
C SER A 101 -29.91 10.61 8.38
N GLY A 102 -29.73 11.32 9.50
CA GLY A 102 -28.92 10.81 10.63
C GLY A 102 -29.42 9.46 11.15
N ILE A 103 -30.72 9.21 11.06
CA ILE A 103 -31.39 7.96 11.43
C ILE A 103 -30.94 6.82 10.50
N LYS A 104 -31.01 7.02 9.18
CA LYS A 104 -30.61 6.02 8.18
C LYS A 104 -29.12 5.70 8.24
N LEU A 105 -28.28 6.69 8.55
CA LEU A 105 -26.85 6.47 8.79
C LEU A 105 -26.63 5.63 10.05
N LYS A 106 -27.34 5.93 11.14
CA LYS A 106 -27.26 5.18 12.40
C LYS A 106 -27.71 3.74 12.22
N GLU A 107 -28.80 3.49 11.50
CA GLU A 107 -29.26 2.14 11.15
C GLU A 107 -28.20 1.36 10.37
N MET A 108 -27.62 1.96 9.33
CA MET A 108 -26.57 1.33 8.51
C MET A 108 -25.33 0.99 9.34
N VAL A 109 -24.90 1.90 10.22
CA VAL A 109 -23.77 1.68 11.12
C VAL A 109 -24.07 0.61 12.16
N THR A 110 -25.29 0.57 12.66
CA THR A 110 -25.72 -0.44 13.65
C THR A 110 -25.84 -1.82 13.00
N SER A 111 -26.24 -1.91 11.73
CA SER A 111 -26.21 -3.18 10.97
C SER A 111 -24.80 -3.68 10.65
N LEU A 112 -23.78 -2.80 10.74
CA LEU A 112 -22.37 -3.16 10.56
C LEU A 112 -21.68 -3.55 11.87
N LYS A 113 -22.34 -3.37 13.04
CA LYS A 113 -21.90 -4.04 14.26
C LYS A 113 -22.11 -5.53 14.05
N GLU A 114 -21.03 -6.29 13.97
CA GLU A 114 -21.12 -7.74 14.02
C GLU A 114 -21.79 -8.13 15.35
N PRO A 115 -22.79 -9.05 15.33
CA PRO A 115 -23.50 -9.44 16.53
C PRO A 115 -22.63 -10.43 17.32
N ASP A 116 -21.66 -9.92 18.08
CA ASP A 116 -21.18 -10.64 19.28
C ASP A 116 -20.45 -9.70 20.25
N GLU A 117 -21.11 -9.37 21.37
CA GLU A 117 -20.52 -8.59 22.47
C GLU A 117 -19.67 -9.45 23.43
N ASN A 118 -19.57 -10.78 23.21
CA ASN A 118 -18.80 -11.69 24.07
C ASN A 118 -17.48 -12.19 23.48
N GLU A 119 -17.27 -12.12 22.17
CA GLU A 119 -15.97 -12.38 21.57
C GLU A 119 -15.25 -11.06 21.29
N LYS A 120 -14.43 -10.61 22.26
CA LYS A 120 -13.32 -9.71 21.90
C LYS A 120 -12.61 -10.34 20.70
N PRO A 121 -12.48 -9.69 19.53
CA PRO A 121 -11.64 -10.21 18.47
C PRO A 121 -10.21 -10.05 18.96
N LYS A 122 -9.74 -10.99 19.79
CA LYS A 122 -8.33 -11.29 19.89
C LYS A 122 -7.99 -11.98 18.59
N THR A 123 -7.90 -11.22 17.50
CA THR A 123 -7.23 -11.61 16.26
C THR A 123 -5.77 -11.81 16.60
N ARG A 124 -5.49 -12.93 17.26
CA ARG A 124 -4.14 -13.35 17.61
C ARG A 124 -3.48 -13.65 16.27
N VAL A 125 -2.27 -13.15 16.04
CA VAL A 125 -1.48 -13.48 14.84
C VAL A 125 -1.45 -15.00 14.60
N LEU A 126 -1.52 -15.79 15.67
CA LEU A 126 -1.63 -17.26 15.64
C LEU A 126 -2.89 -17.81 14.94
N GLN A 127 -3.98 -17.04 14.83
CA GLN A 127 -5.17 -17.42 14.06
C GLN A 127 -4.88 -17.49 12.55
N LEU A 128 -3.85 -16.78 12.06
CA LEU A 128 -3.40 -16.88 10.67
C LEU A 128 -2.88 -18.29 10.31
N PHE A 129 -2.52 -19.09 11.32
CA PHE A 129 -2.04 -20.46 11.17
C PHE A 129 -3.17 -21.51 11.29
N LYS A 130 -4.43 -21.10 11.47
CA LYS A 130 -5.58 -22.03 11.42
C LYS A 130 -5.86 -22.47 9.97
N SER A 131 -6.36 -23.71 9.86
CA SER A 131 -6.56 -24.51 8.63
C SER A 131 -6.82 -23.71 7.33
N GLU A 132 -7.83 -22.85 7.32
CA GLU A 132 -8.30 -22.18 6.10
C GLU A 132 -7.45 -20.98 5.66
N LEU A 133 -6.76 -20.34 6.60
CA LEU A 133 -5.94 -19.16 6.34
C LEU A 133 -4.46 -19.50 6.20
N ARG A 134 -4.00 -20.61 6.78
CA ARG A 134 -2.59 -20.99 6.82
C ARG A 134 -1.96 -21.02 5.43
N LEU A 135 -2.58 -21.73 4.47
CA LEU A 135 -2.05 -21.82 3.11
C LEU A 135 -2.01 -20.45 2.42
N ARG A 136 -3.07 -19.63 2.60
CA ARG A 136 -3.13 -18.29 2.00
C ARG A 136 -2.04 -17.38 2.57
N THR A 137 -1.83 -17.43 3.89
CA THR A 137 -0.77 -16.68 4.57
C THR A 137 0.61 -17.08 4.06
N PHE A 138 0.91 -18.39 4.00
CA PHE A 138 2.21 -18.87 3.50
C PHE A 138 2.45 -18.50 2.04
N VAL A 139 1.43 -18.66 1.17
CA VAL A 139 1.53 -18.26 -0.24
C VAL A 139 1.80 -16.77 -0.36
N MET A 140 1.11 -15.93 0.42
CA MET A 140 1.33 -14.49 0.41
C MET A 140 2.74 -14.12 0.89
N TRP A 141 3.23 -14.73 1.97
CA TRP A 141 4.60 -14.51 2.46
C TRP A 141 5.66 -14.94 1.46
N PHE A 142 5.46 -16.10 0.82
CA PHE A 142 6.37 -16.60 -0.20
C PHE A 142 6.42 -15.64 -1.40
N ILE A 143 5.26 -15.24 -1.93
CA ILE A 143 5.18 -14.28 -3.04
C ILE A 143 5.89 -12.96 -2.66
N TRP A 144 5.64 -12.45 -1.45
CA TRP A 144 6.24 -11.19 -1.00
C TRP A 144 7.77 -11.31 -0.85
N THR A 145 8.24 -12.44 -0.35
CA THR A 145 9.67 -12.75 -0.19
C THR A 145 10.35 -12.80 -1.56
N VAL A 146 9.83 -13.59 -2.50
CA VAL A 146 10.36 -13.69 -3.86
C VAL A 146 10.38 -12.33 -4.55
N THR A 147 9.27 -11.59 -4.44
CA THR A 147 9.18 -10.23 -5.04
C THR A 147 10.22 -9.29 -4.44
N ALA A 148 10.43 -9.32 -3.12
CA ALA A 148 11.43 -8.49 -2.45
C ALA A 148 12.86 -8.84 -2.88
N PHE A 149 13.20 -10.14 -2.98
CA PHE A 149 14.52 -10.57 -3.45
C PHE A 149 14.79 -10.11 -4.89
N VAL A 150 13.82 -10.28 -5.79
CA VAL A 150 13.96 -9.82 -7.18
C VAL A 150 14.08 -8.30 -7.23
N TYR A 151 13.25 -7.57 -6.49
CA TYR A 151 13.26 -6.11 -6.45
C TYR A 151 14.61 -5.57 -5.96
N TYR A 152 15.05 -5.98 -4.76
CA TYR A 152 16.33 -5.52 -4.21
C TYR A 152 17.51 -6.04 -5.00
N GLY A 153 17.42 -7.26 -5.55
CA GLY A 153 18.43 -7.80 -6.45
C GLY A 153 18.65 -6.90 -7.67
N ILE A 154 17.58 -6.43 -8.31
CA ILE A 154 17.68 -5.49 -9.44
C ILE A 154 18.23 -4.15 -8.95
N VAL A 155 17.66 -3.56 -7.90
CA VAL A 155 18.06 -2.25 -7.38
C VAL A 155 19.53 -2.19 -6.93
N TYR A 156 20.08 -3.25 -6.35
CA TYR A 156 21.51 -3.27 -6.01
C TYR A 156 22.40 -3.45 -7.23
N ASN A 157 21.96 -4.25 -8.22
CA ASN A 157 22.72 -4.44 -9.46
C ASN A 157 22.66 -3.21 -10.38
N THR A 158 21.70 -2.29 -10.23
CA THR A 158 21.69 -1.08 -11.08
C THR A 158 22.91 -0.17 -10.86
N ASN A 159 23.55 -0.27 -9.70
CA ASN A 159 24.81 0.43 -9.40
C ASN A 159 26.04 -0.20 -10.07
N GLU A 160 25.98 -1.49 -10.39
CA GLU A 160 27.05 -2.25 -11.05
C GLU A 160 26.97 -2.18 -12.59
N LEU A 161 25.85 -1.69 -13.12
CA LEU A 161 25.69 -1.45 -14.56
C LEU A 161 26.67 -0.38 -15.03
N ALA A 162 27.27 -0.60 -16.21
CA ALA A 162 28.13 0.39 -16.84
C ALA A 162 27.38 1.72 -17.05
N GLY A 163 28.02 2.84 -16.72
CA GLY A 163 27.46 4.18 -16.84
C GLY A 163 27.39 4.92 -15.50
N ASP A 164 26.50 5.92 -15.43
CA ASP A 164 26.28 6.69 -14.20
C ASP A 164 25.20 6.00 -13.32
N PRO A 165 25.52 5.65 -12.06
CA PRO A 165 24.58 4.95 -11.17
C PRO A 165 23.28 5.72 -10.91
N PHE A 166 23.34 7.07 -10.85
CA PHE A 166 22.16 7.90 -10.61
C PHE A 166 21.22 7.87 -11.82
N VAL A 167 21.77 7.93 -13.03
CA VAL A 167 21.01 7.79 -14.28
C VAL A 167 20.41 6.39 -14.41
N ASN A 168 21.18 5.34 -14.12
CA ASN A 168 20.72 3.96 -14.18
C ASN A 168 19.55 3.72 -13.20
N PHE A 169 19.66 4.23 -11.96
CA PHE A 169 18.59 4.17 -10.99
C PHE A 169 17.36 4.99 -11.42
N ALA A 170 17.54 6.18 -12.00
CA ALA A 170 16.43 6.98 -12.51
C ALA A 170 15.68 6.30 -13.67
N ILE A 171 16.40 5.72 -14.64
CA ILE A 171 15.81 4.99 -15.76
C ILE A 171 15.01 3.79 -15.25
N TYR A 172 15.56 3.02 -14.31
CA TYR A 172 14.88 1.88 -13.70
C TYR A 172 13.52 2.29 -13.09
N ASN A 173 13.50 3.35 -12.27
CA ASN A 173 12.26 3.83 -11.67
C ASN A 173 11.30 4.51 -12.68
N LEU A 174 11.82 5.02 -13.81
CA LEU A 174 10.98 5.59 -14.86
C LEU A 174 10.20 4.50 -15.61
N ILE A 175 10.77 3.30 -15.78
CA ILE A 175 10.12 2.14 -16.40
C ILE A 175 8.92 1.65 -15.58
N ASP A 176 8.95 1.86 -14.26
CA ASP A 176 7.86 1.46 -13.37
C ASP A 176 6.57 2.28 -13.59
N ILE A 177 6.66 3.53 -14.08
CA ILE A 177 5.49 4.39 -14.34
C ILE A 177 4.57 3.78 -15.43
N PRO A 178 5.03 3.53 -16.67
CA PRO A 178 4.18 2.91 -17.69
C PRO A 178 3.77 1.48 -17.28
N ALA A 179 4.62 0.73 -16.57
CA ALA A 179 4.28 -0.59 -16.05
C ALA A 179 3.12 -0.53 -15.04
N ALA A 180 3.08 0.48 -14.16
CA ALA A 180 2.00 0.68 -13.19
C ALA A 180 0.68 1.04 -13.88
N LEU A 181 0.70 1.92 -14.90
CA LEU A 181 -0.48 2.27 -15.70
C LEU A 181 -1.02 1.07 -16.49
N LEU A 182 -0.12 0.27 -17.09
CA LEU A 182 -0.48 -0.96 -17.76
C LEU A 182 -1.09 -1.98 -16.77
N THR A 183 -0.52 -2.10 -15.58
CA THR A 183 -1.04 -2.99 -14.55
C THR A 183 -2.45 -2.58 -14.12
N LEU A 184 -2.71 -1.27 -13.95
CA LEU A 184 -4.05 -0.77 -13.61
C LEU A 184 -5.08 -1.15 -14.68
N THR A 185 -4.75 -0.94 -15.96
CA THR A 185 -5.66 -1.30 -17.07
C THR A 185 -5.89 -2.81 -17.12
N ILE A 186 -4.85 -3.63 -17.01
CA ILE A 186 -4.97 -5.10 -17.01
C ILE A 186 -5.85 -5.59 -15.85
N ILE A 187 -5.66 -5.05 -14.63
CA ILE A 187 -6.48 -5.42 -13.47
C ILE A 187 -7.94 -5.02 -13.69
N HIS A 188 -8.20 -3.86 -14.31
CA HIS A 188 -9.55 -3.39 -14.60
C HIS A 188 -10.29 -4.32 -15.57
N TYR A 189 -9.64 -4.81 -16.63
CA TYR A 189 -10.28 -5.64 -17.64
C TYR A 189 -10.25 -7.15 -17.33
N LYS A 190 -9.14 -7.68 -16.80
CA LYS A 190 -8.91 -9.14 -16.63
C LYS A 190 -9.00 -9.60 -15.17
N GLY A 191 -9.24 -8.69 -14.24
CA GLY A 191 -9.24 -8.96 -12.80
C GLY A 191 -7.83 -9.16 -12.23
N ARG A 192 -7.72 -9.45 -10.92
CA ARG A 192 -6.43 -9.42 -10.20
C ARG A 192 -5.63 -10.74 -10.25
N ARG A 193 -6.31 -11.90 -10.23
CA ARG A 193 -5.64 -13.20 -9.99
C ARG A 193 -4.87 -13.73 -11.20
N ARG A 194 -5.49 -13.71 -12.39
CA ARG A 194 -4.89 -14.26 -13.61
C ARG A 194 -3.63 -13.47 -14.04
N PRO A 195 -3.66 -12.12 -14.06
CA PRO A 195 -2.47 -11.34 -14.41
C PRO A 195 -1.30 -11.54 -13.44
N LEU A 196 -1.59 -11.66 -12.14
CA LEU A 196 -0.56 -11.91 -11.13
C LEU A 196 0.08 -13.29 -11.34
N ALA A 197 -0.72 -14.33 -11.59
CA ALA A 197 -0.21 -15.67 -11.85
C ALA A 197 0.66 -15.73 -13.11
N THR A 198 0.23 -15.07 -14.20
CA THR A 198 1.00 -15.01 -15.44
C THR A 198 2.30 -14.24 -15.27
N TYR A 199 2.28 -13.15 -14.50
CA TYR A 199 3.46 -12.34 -14.20
C TYR A 199 4.49 -13.12 -13.38
N LEU A 200 4.06 -13.79 -12.31
CA LEU A 200 4.95 -14.60 -11.47
C LEU A 200 5.53 -15.78 -12.26
N ALA A 201 4.74 -16.43 -13.11
CA ALA A 201 5.25 -17.50 -13.99
C ALA A 201 6.28 -16.98 -14.99
N TRP A 202 6.03 -15.81 -15.59
CA TRP A 202 6.96 -15.16 -16.51
C TRP A 202 8.28 -14.77 -15.82
N GLN A 203 8.21 -14.17 -14.63
CA GLN A 203 9.40 -13.85 -13.85
C GLN A 203 10.20 -15.09 -13.48
N GLY A 204 9.54 -16.16 -13.01
CA GLY A 204 10.21 -17.42 -12.70
C GLY A 204 10.90 -18.04 -13.92
N TRP A 205 10.27 -17.94 -15.10
CA TRP A 205 10.86 -18.40 -16.35
C TRP A 205 12.10 -17.59 -16.76
N LEU A 206 12.09 -16.27 -16.60
CA LEU A 206 13.25 -15.42 -16.87
C LEU A 206 14.44 -15.74 -15.96
N VAL A 207 14.19 -15.91 -14.65
CA VAL A 207 15.25 -16.27 -13.69
C VAL A 207 15.83 -17.64 -14.01
N TYR A 208 14.98 -18.60 -14.39
CA TYR A 208 15.43 -19.91 -14.85
C TYR A 208 16.38 -19.78 -16.04
N ARG A 209 15.94 -19.10 -17.12
CA ARG A 209 16.76 -18.86 -18.33
C ARG A 209 18.12 -18.22 -18.01
N TYR A 210 18.11 -17.18 -17.18
CA TYR A 210 19.33 -16.47 -16.78
C TYR A 210 20.29 -17.39 -16.01
N SER A 211 19.78 -18.22 -15.10
CA SER A 211 20.60 -19.16 -14.32
C SER A 211 21.32 -20.22 -15.16
N PHE A 212 20.78 -20.53 -16.35
CA PHE A 212 21.39 -21.48 -17.30
C PHE A 212 22.20 -20.79 -18.41
N GLY A 213 22.44 -19.48 -18.31
CA GLY A 213 23.25 -18.73 -19.27
C GLY A 213 22.64 -18.65 -20.68
N GLU A 214 21.33 -18.83 -20.79
CA GLU A 214 20.61 -18.73 -22.07
C GLU A 214 20.20 -17.28 -22.42
N LEU A 215 20.63 -16.30 -21.63
CA LEU A 215 20.34 -14.86 -21.76
C LEU A 215 21.58 -14.02 -21.45
#